data_AF-A0A1A9CZR0-F1
#
_entry.id   AF-A0A1A9CZR0-F1
#
_cell.length_a   1.000
_cell.length_b   1.000
_cell.length_c   1.000
_cell.angle_alpha   90.00
_cell.angle_beta   90.00
_cell.angle_gamma   90.00
#
_symmetry.space_group_name_H-M   'P 1'
#
loop_
_entity.id
_entity.type
_entity.pdbx_description
1 polymer ?
#
loop_
_entity_poly.entity_id
_entity_poly.type
_entity_poly.pdbx_seq_one_letter_code
_entity_poly.pdbx_strand_id
1 'polypeptide(L)'
;MGAGATVGHIGTAGCERDGMEPTESTATVSRPRGLADLAKKLVPAQTGTIPKVGAFVVAVAGLQLATGFYQAVRDGHALFPDGTAGWSLALLTGIVVGHLVALGRDRWWGGTGSGAALTLSVLLLYGWVPAGLVSLVVVVLVGTARRHRWRQGLLHGAVDILGIGAAALVLAAFGDVATVESPWRPLHWGIGAVPEVLLAACVYLLVTRFLLWYAHASQSGQLPTVARTALLRQSLVAVALIGITPLICVVASVMPILLPLFAVPLIALDSTLWIARARAEEQLRDPLTGLPNRQWLLERTWTALEDAEGTGTRTALVLIDLDRFRAVNDTLGHLAGDRLLLQIAERLRLALPRGAEAARLGGDEFAVLLPTADSTTSAQRVARHLVAELSSPLGLDGLTLVLEASAGVAVHPDHALDAEGLLRRADVAMYQAKRDRTGVEVYESKRDSNTPDRLGLLGDLRRALDAREVELHYQPKVRFDGQVAGLEALVRWVHPERGRVPRTSSSPSRSPRA
;
A
#
# COMPACT_ATOMS: atom_id res chain seq x y z
N MET A 1 -70.77 -16.06 9.20
CA MET A 1 -71.12 -16.72 7.92
C MET A 1 -69.82 -16.76 7.11
N GLY A 2 -69.07 -17.84 6.92
CA GLY A 2 -69.38 -19.26 6.91
C GLY A 2 -68.94 -19.83 5.56
N ALA A 3 -67.67 -20.25 5.44
CA ALA A 3 -67.08 -21.15 4.44
C ALA A 3 -65.57 -21.23 4.76
N GLY A 4 -64.85 -22.35 4.79
CA GLY A 4 -65.09 -23.69 4.28
C GLY A 4 -63.69 -24.23 3.90
N ALA A 5 -63.30 -25.35 4.49
CA ALA A 5 -61.94 -25.88 4.53
C ALA A 5 -61.41 -26.43 3.19
N THR A 6 -60.09 -26.43 3.01
CA THR A 6 -59.34 -27.64 2.56
C THR A 6 -57.84 -27.50 2.81
N VAL A 7 -57.28 -28.44 3.59
CA VAL A 7 -55.85 -28.62 3.87
C VAL A 7 -55.36 -29.77 3.00
N GLY A 8 -54.30 -29.54 2.22
CA GLY A 8 -53.65 -30.55 1.38
C GLY A 8 -52.41 -31.13 2.05
N HIS A 9 -52.44 -32.44 2.30
CA HIS A 9 -51.37 -33.29 2.82
C HIS A 9 -50.45 -33.78 1.68
N ILE A 10 -49.13 -33.54 1.78
CA ILE A 10 -48.05 -34.30 1.13
C ILE A 10 -46.83 -34.09 2.06
N GLY A 11 -46.06 -35.03 2.59
CA GLY A 11 -45.85 -36.46 2.36
C GLY A 11 -44.40 -36.70 2.80
N THR A 12 -44.19 -37.19 4.04
CA THR A 12 -42.86 -37.44 4.62
C THR A 12 -42.34 -38.80 4.14
N ALA A 13 -41.30 -38.79 3.31
CA ALA A 13 -40.53 -39.99 2.98
C ALA A 13 -39.31 -40.09 3.92
N GLY A 14 -39.32 -41.11 4.78
CA GLY A 14 -38.15 -41.57 5.50
C GLY A 14 -37.19 -42.30 4.57
N CYS A 15 -35.90 -42.21 4.85
CA CYS A 15 -34.90 -43.09 4.27
C CYS A 15 -33.99 -43.60 5.40
N GLU A 16 -33.86 -44.92 5.43
CA GLU A 16 -33.19 -45.75 6.42
C GLU A 16 -31.74 -45.37 6.70
N ARG A 17 -31.35 -45.60 7.96
CA ARG A 17 -29.95 -45.66 8.40
C ARG A 17 -29.45 -47.08 8.13
N ASP A 18 -28.59 -47.25 7.14
CA ASP A 18 -27.68 -48.39 7.07
C ASP A 18 -26.30 -47.97 7.57
N GLY A 19 -25.89 -48.63 8.64
CA GLY A 19 -24.56 -48.51 9.23
C GLY A 19 -23.55 -49.26 8.38
N MET A 20 -22.54 -48.55 7.89
CA MET A 20 -21.33 -49.12 7.31
C MET A 20 -20.16 -48.72 8.22
N GLU A 21 -19.64 -49.66 8.99
CA GLU A 21 -18.37 -49.52 9.69
C GLU A 21 -17.22 -49.41 8.67
N PRO A 22 -16.30 -48.44 8.80
CA PRO A 22 -15.06 -48.47 8.05
C PRO A 22 -13.98 -49.23 8.84
N THR A 23 -13.59 -50.37 8.27
CA THR A 23 -12.43 -51.19 8.62
C THR A 23 -11.16 -50.36 8.82
N GLU A 24 -10.49 -50.60 9.95
CA GLU A 24 -9.10 -50.22 10.19
C GLU A 24 -8.18 -50.80 9.10
N SER A 25 -7.55 -49.92 8.32
CA SER A 25 -6.34 -50.24 7.56
C SER A 25 -5.26 -49.25 7.95
N THR A 26 -4.37 -49.73 8.82
CA THR A 26 -3.17 -49.05 9.29
C THR A 26 -2.15 -48.92 8.15
N ALA A 27 -2.14 -47.75 7.50
CA ALA A 27 -0.99 -47.28 6.74
C ALA A 27 -0.48 -45.99 7.40
N THR A 28 0.60 -46.12 8.17
CA THR A 28 1.35 -45.02 8.78
C THR A 28 1.89 -44.07 7.71
N VAL A 29 1.19 -42.96 7.49
CA VAL A 29 1.73 -41.81 6.74
C VAL A 29 2.64 -41.03 7.69
N SER A 30 3.95 -41.21 7.52
CA SER A 30 4.97 -40.38 8.14
C SER A 30 4.80 -38.92 7.70
N ARG A 31 4.37 -38.05 8.63
CA ARG A 31 4.40 -36.58 8.43
C ARG A 31 5.83 -36.13 8.13
N PRO A 32 6.10 -35.39 7.04
CA PRO A 32 7.43 -34.82 6.84
C PRO A 32 7.63 -33.72 7.89
N ARG A 33 8.62 -33.91 8.77
CA ARG A 33 9.10 -32.92 9.77
C ARG A 33 9.69 -31.63 9.16
N GLY A 34 9.57 -31.40 7.84
CA GLY A 34 10.24 -30.31 7.14
C GLY A 34 9.47 -28.98 7.02
N LEU A 35 8.15 -28.97 7.10
CA LEU A 35 7.35 -27.76 6.81
C LEU A 35 7.25 -26.78 7.99
N ALA A 36 7.28 -27.27 9.23
CA ALA A 36 7.26 -26.42 10.42
C ALA A 36 8.59 -25.68 10.64
N ASP A 37 9.72 -26.29 10.25
CA ASP A 37 11.05 -25.66 10.33
C ASP A 37 11.33 -24.72 9.15
N LEU A 38 10.74 -24.95 7.96
CA LEU A 38 10.80 -24.00 6.84
C LEU A 38 9.94 -22.76 7.10
N ALA A 39 8.75 -22.92 7.71
CA ALA A 39 7.90 -21.79 8.08
C ALA A 39 8.54 -20.87 9.15
N LYS A 40 9.41 -21.42 10.01
CA LYS A 40 10.21 -20.63 10.98
C LYS A 40 11.35 -19.85 10.34
N LYS A 41 11.80 -20.19 9.13
CA LYS A 41 12.86 -19.47 8.40
C LYS A 41 12.35 -18.39 7.42
N LEU A 42 11.02 -18.30 7.21
CA LEU A 42 10.39 -17.39 6.25
C LEU A 42 9.71 -16.15 6.86
N VAL A 43 9.81 -15.97 8.18
CA VAL A 43 9.40 -14.72 8.84
C VAL A 43 10.68 -14.07 9.35
N PRO A 44 10.99 -12.82 8.97
CA PRO A 44 12.08 -12.11 9.61
C PRO A 44 11.72 -11.97 11.08
N ALA A 45 12.44 -12.71 11.93
CA ALA A 45 12.65 -12.27 13.29
C ALA A 45 13.45 -10.97 13.17
N GLN A 46 12.76 -9.84 13.09
CA GLN A 46 13.37 -8.56 13.43
C GLN A 46 13.86 -8.73 14.87
N THR A 47 15.16 -8.99 15.02
CA THR A 47 15.84 -9.06 16.31
C THR A 47 15.70 -7.69 16.95
N GLY A 48 14.68 -7.58 17.81
CA GLY A 48 14.23 -6.33 18.37
C GLY A 48 15.23 -5.77 19.35
N THR A 49 16.04 -4.83 18.91
CA THR A 49 16.54 -3.75 19.76
C THR A 49 15.69 -2.53 19.47
N ILE A 50 15.14 -1.89 20.51
CA ILE A 50 14.58 -0.55 20.32
C ILE A 50 15.75 0.31 19.82
N PRO A 51 15.62 1.05 18.71
CA PRO A 51 16.70 1.93 18.24
C PRO A 51 17.16 2.82 19.39
N LYS A 52 18.45 3.19 19.44
CA LYS A 52 18.98 4.05 20.53
C LYS A 52 18.10 5.29 20.76
N VAL A 53 17.57 5.85 19.67
CA VAL A 53 16.60 6.95 19.67
C VAL A 53 15.30 6.58 20.38
N GLY A 54 14.68 5.46 20.04
CA GLY A 54 13.45 5.00 20.70
C GLY A 54 13.67 4.69 22.19
N ALA A 55 14.83 4.15 22.55
CA ALA A 55 15.19 3.88 23.94
C ALA A 55 15.37 5.20 24.72
N PHE A 56 15.96 6.21 24.11
CA PHE A 56 16.06 7.56 24.69
C PHE A 56 14.68 8.19 24.92
N VAL A 57 13.78 8.15 23.92
CA VAL A 57 12.40 8.64 24.05
C VAL A 57 11.68 7.96 25.22
N VAL A 58 11.80 6.64 25.34
CA VAL A 58 11.21 5.87 26.45
C VAL A 58 11.81 6.26 27.80
N ALA A 59 13.13 6.46 27.88
CA ALA A 59 13.80 6.85 29.12
C ALA A 59 13.36 8.24 29.60
N VAL A 60 13.30 9.22 28.69
CA VAL A 60 12.86 10.59 29.02
C VAL A 60 11.39 10.59 29.47
N ALA A 61 10.52 9.87 28.78
CA ALA A 61 9.12 9.73 29.16
C ALA A 61 8.96 9.08 30.55
N GLY A 62 9.74 8.04 30.83
CA GLY A 62 9.76 7.38 32.14
C GLY A 62 10.20 8.31 33.25
N LEU A 63 11.24 9.13 33.01
CA LEU A 63 11.71 10.12 33.97
C LEU A 63 10.66 11.22 34.22
N GLN A 64 10.01 11.71 33.16
CA GLN A 64 8.93 12.70 33.28
C GLN A 64 7.77 12.18 34.14
N LEU A 65 7.29 10.96 33.85
CA LEU A 65 6.19 10.34 34.59
C LEU A 65 6.57 10.04 36.05
N ALA A 66 7.79 9.55 36.29
CA ALA A 66 8.29 9.31 37.64
C ALA A 66 8.43 10.60 38.46
N THR A 67 8.91 11.68 37.83
CA THR A 67 9.03 12.99 38.48
C THR A 67 7.66 13.56 38.84
N GLY A 68 6.68 13.43 37.93
CA GLY A 68 5.30 13.86 38.18
C GLY A 68 4.61 13.10 39.28
N PHE A 69 4.75 11.78 39.25
CA PHE A 69 4.23 10.91 40.31
C PHE A 69 4.84 11.27 41.67
N TYR A 70 6.16 11.46 41.73
CA TYR A 70 6.85 11.84 42.96
C TYR A 70 6.38 13.20 43.49
N GLN A 71 6.24 14.20 42.61
CA GLN A 71 5.73 15.53 42.99
C GLN A 71 4.30 15.45 43.50
N ALA A 72 3.39 14.79 42.76
CA ALA A 72 2.00 14.65 43.17
C ALA A 72 1.87 13.97 44.54
N VAL A 73 2.61 12.89 44.79
CA VAL A 73 2.61 12.20 46.09
C VAL A 73 3.22 13.05 47.20
N ARG A 74 4.33 13.76 46.91
CA ARG A 74 5.00 14.63 47.88
C ARG A 74 4.13 15.81 48.30
N ASP A 75 3.43 16.41 47.35
CA ASP A 75 2.61 17.60 47.55
C ASP A 75 1.18 17.23 48.02
N GLY A 76 0.87 15.93 48.11
CA GLY A 76 -0.41 15.41 48.61
C GLY A 76 -1.55 15.49 47.60
N HIS A 77 -1.25 15.68 46.31
CA HIS A 77 -2.23 15.66 45.23
C HIS A 77 -2.69 14.23 44.93
N ALA A 78 -4.00 14.08 44.74
CA ALA A 78 -4.63 12.87 44.25
C ALA A 78 -4.17 12.59 42.81
N LEU A 79 -3.88 11.33 42.54
CA LEU A 79 -3.37 10.87 41.26
C LEU A 79 -4.48 10.68 40.20
N PHE A 80 -5.72 10.52 40.65
CA PHE A 80 -6.87 10.29 39.80
C PHE A 80 -8.15 10.78 40.49
N PRO A 81 -9.14 11.33 39.76
CA PRO A 81 -10.40 11.76 40.35
C PRO A 81 -11.14 10.59 41.00
N ASP A 82 -11.80 10.87 42.11
CA ASP A 82 -12.66 9.94 42.82
C ASP A 82 -14.14 10.10 42.41
N GLY A 83 -15.02 9.35 43.07
CA GLY A 83 -16.47 9.42 42.85
C GLY A 83 -16.91 9.09 41.42
N THR A 84 -18.07 9.64 41.03
CA THR A 84 -18.73 9.32 39.75
C THR A 84 -17.86 9.69 38.54
N ALA A 85 -17.12 10.79 38.62
CA ALA A 85 -16.25 11.26 37.52
C ALA A 85 -15.10 10.28 37.28
N GLY A 86 -14.40 9.86 38.34
CA GLY A 86 -13.34 8.85 38.24
C GLY A 86 -13.82 7.53 37.66
N TRP A 87 -14.92 6.98 38.19
CA TRP A 87 -15.47 5.71 37.70
C TRP A 87 -15.93 5.78 36.26
N SER A 88 -16.51 6.91 35.85
CA SER A 88 -17.02 7.09 34.49
C SER A 88 -15.89 7.28 33.47
N LEU A 89 -14.79 7.95 33.85
CA LEU A 89 -13.55 8.00 33.06
C LEU A 89 -12.89 6.63 32.95
N ALA A 90 -12.81 5.88 34.05
CA ALA A 90 -12.25 4.52 34.04
C ALA A 90 -13.06 3.59 33.12
N LEU A 91 -14.39 3.67 33.17
CA LEU A 91 -15.28 2.90 32.30
C LEU A 91 -15.11 3.29 30.82
N LEU A 92 -15.08 4.59 30.50
CA LEU A 92 -14.82 5.08 29.14
C LEU A 92 -13.44 4.59 28.64
N THR A 93 -12.40 4.69 29.47
CA THR A 93 -11.05 4.19 29.17
C THR A 93 -11.09 2.70 28.86
N GLY A 94 -11.79 1.90 29.68
CA GLY A 94 -11.95 0.46 29.49
C GLY A 94 -12.64 0.11 28.18
N ILE A 95 -13.72 0.83 27.81
CA ILE A 95 -14.42 0.62 26.53
C ILE A 95 -13.51 0.96 25.35
N VAL A 96 -12.80 2.10 25.42
CA VAL A 96 -11.83 2.52 24.39
C VAL A 96 -10.71 1.50 24.23
N VAL A 97 -10.13 1.03 25.33
CA VAL A 97 -9.10 -0.03 25.32
C VAL A 97 -9.65 -1.32 24.72
N GLY A 98 -10.86 -1.73 25.12
CA GLY A 98 -11.52 -2.92 24.57
C GLY A 98 -11.70 -2.83 23.06
N HIS A 99 -12.14 -1.67 22.56
CA HIS A 99 -12.23 -1.41 21.12
C HIS A 99 -10.86 -1.45 20.43
N LEU A 100 -9.86 -0.78 21.00
CA LEU A 100 -8.48 -0.76 20.47
C LEU A 100 -7.86 -2.16 20.45
N VAL A 101 -8.18 -3.03 21.40
CA VAL A 101 -7.75 -4.43 21.42
C VAL A 101 -8.51 -5.26 20.37
N ALA A 102 -9.81 -5.02 20.19
CA ALA A 102 -10.65 -5.73 19.23
C ALA A 102 -10.30 -5.39 17.76
N LEU A 103 -9.83 -4.17 17.47
CA LEU A 103 -9.31 -3.80 16.16
C LEU A 103 -8.10 -4.69 15.80
N GLY A 104 -8.18 -5.52 14.75
CA GLY A 104 -7.19 -6.56 14.42
C GLY A 104 -5.70 -6.17 14.27
N ARG A 105 -4.88 -7.19 13.94
CA ARG A 105 -3.41 -7.27 14.03
C ARG A 105 -2.59 -6.07 13.48
N ASP A 106 -3.08 -5.37 12.44
CA ASP A 106 -2.35 -4.28 11.75
C ASP A 106 -3.00 -2.89 11.85
N ARG A 107 -4.04 -2.75 12.68
CA ARG A 107 -4.97 -1.59 12.63
C ARG A 107 -4.67 -0.46 13.62
N TRP A 108 -3.78 -0.68 14.60
CA TRP A 108 -3.43 0.33 15.59
C TRP A 108 -2.23 1.17 15.13
N TRP A 109 -2.48 2.45 14.85
CA TRP A 109 -1.46 3.41 14.45
C TRP A 109 -1.33 4.50 15.49
N GLY A 110 -0.13 4.67 16.06
CA GLY A 110 0.37 6.02 16.23
C GLY A 110 -0.19 6.84 17.39
N GLY A 111 -0.88 6.28 18.39
CA GLY A 111 -1.29 7.05 19.59
C GLY A 111 -2.26 8.21 19.33
N THR A 112 -2.87 8.31 18.15
CA THR A 112 -3.68 9.48 17.76
C THR A 112 -5.12 9.14 17.40
N GLY A 113 -5.64 8.08 17.99
CA GLY A 113 -7.06 7.73 17.87
C GLY A 113 -7.87 8.26 19.04
N SER A 114 -8.93 7.54 19.36
CA SER A 114 -9.79 7.70 20.54
C SER A 114 -9.05 7.97 21.87
N GLY A 115 -7.88 7.35 22.08
CA GLY A 115 -7.06 7.55 23.28
C GLY A 115 -6.53 8.98 23.46
N ALA A 116 -6.22 9.70 22.37
CA ALA A 116 -5.68 11.06 22.45
C ALA A 116 -6.70 12.10 22.91
N ALA A 117 -7.98 11.95 22.51
CA ALA A 117 -9.05 12.81 22.99
C ALA A 117 -9.25 12.62 24.50
N LEU A 118 -9.23 11.36 24.94
CA LEU A 118 -9.36 11.02 26.35
C LEU A 118 -8.20 11.58 27.19
N THR A 119 -6.95 11.41 26.73
CA THR A 119 -5.77 11.94 27.45
C THR A 119 -5.75 13.46 27.49
N LEU A 120 -6.09 14.13 26.38
CA LEU A 120 -6.22 15.58 26.34
C LEU A 120 -7.34 16.09 27.25
N SER A 121 -8.50 15.42 27.29
CA SER A 121 -9.60 15.84 28.18
C SER A 121 -9.23 15.71 29.65
N VAL A 122 -8.53 14.63 30.02
CA VAL A 122 -8.02 14.44 31.38
C VAL A 122 -6.93 15.46 31.69
N LEU A 123 -6.07 15.81 30.72
CA LEU A 123 -5.04 16.84 30.86
C LEU A 123 -5.68 18.21 31.17
N LEU A 124 -6.69 18.62 30.37
CA LEU A 124 -7.35 19.90 30.58
C LEU A 124 -8.09 19.93 31.92
N LEU A 125 -8.78 18.87 32.31
CA LEU A 125 -9.58 18.88 33.54
C LEU A 125 -8.78 18.69 34.82
N TYR A 126 -7.87 17.71 34.85
CA TYR A 126 -7.25 17.21 36.08
C TYR A 126 -5.71 17.32 36.07
N GLY A 127 -5.14 17.78 34.97
CA GLY A 127 -3.71 17.97 34.82
C GLY A 127 -2.96 16.79 34.22
N TRP A 128 -1.64 16.98 34.10
CA TRP A 128 -0.78 16.12 33.31
C TRP A 128 -0.45 14.77 33.96
N VAL A 129 -0.47 14.68 35.30
CA VAL A 129 -0.20 13.43 36.02
C VAL A 129 -1.34 12.43 35.82
N PRO A 130 -2.63 12.77 36.06
CA PRO A 130 -3.73 11.87 35.73
C PRO A 130 -3.79 11.50 34.25
N ALA A 131 -3.52 12.45 33.34
CA ALA A 131 -3.50 12.20 31.90
C ALA A 131 -2.40 11.20 31.51
N GLY A 132 -1.19 11.36 32.06
CA GLY A 132 -0.08 10.42 31.86
C GLY A 132 -0.38 9.02 32.38
N LEU A 133 -1.10 8.90 33.51
CA LEU A 133 -1.54 7.60 34.04
C LEU A 133 -2.58 6.93 33.13
N VAL A 134 -3.55 7.67 32.62
CA VAL A 134 -4.53 7.14 31.64
C VAL A 134 -3.83 6.65 30.38
N SER A 135 -2.90 7.44 29.83
CA SER A 135 -2.07 7.06 28.69
C SER A 135 -1.30 5.76 28.95
N LEU A 136 -0.64 5.67 30.11
CA LEU A 136 0.12 4.48 30.52
C LEU A 136 -0.79 3.25 30.60
N VAL A 137 -1.97 3.36 31.22
CA VAL A 137 -2.94 2.26 31.32
C VAL A 137 -3.39 1.79 29.94
N VAL A 138 -3.76 2.71 29.04
CA VAL A 138 -4.17 2.38 27.67
C VAL A 138 -3.07 1.60 26.96
N VAL A 139 -1.84 2.10 27.02
CA VAL A 139 -0.68 1.50 26.33
C VAL A 139 -0.32 0.15 26.91
N VAL A 140 -0.33 0.00 28.24
CA VAL A 140 -0.01 -1.27 28.91
C VAL A 140 -1.07 -2.31 28.60
N LEU A 141 -2.35 -1.97 28.66
CA LEU A 141 -3.43 -2.92 28.36
C LEU A 141 -3.45 -3.32 26.89
N VAL A 142 -3.29 -2.37 25.96
CA VAL A 142 -3.19 -2.68 24.52
C VAL A 142 -1.92 -3.49 24.22
N GLY A 143 -0.78 -3.13 24.83
CA GLY A 143 0.50 -3.81 24.64
C GLY A 143 0.52 -5.24 25.19
N THR A 144 -0.09 -5.48 26.35
CA THR A 144 -0.21 -6.83 26.96
C THR A 144 -1.14 -7.73 26.16
N ALA A 145 -2.26 -7.19 25.66
CA ALA A 145 -3.15 -7.92 24.74
C ALA A 145 -2.43 -8.27 23.41
N ARG A 146 -1.43 -7.48 23.00
CA ARG A 146 -0.68 -7.65 21.75
C ARG A 146 0.78 -8.05 21.97
N ARG A 147 1.01 -9.22 22.59
CA ARG A 147 2.35 -9.74 22.96
C ARG A 147 3.44 -9.68 21.88
N HIS A 148 3.09 -9.67 20.59
CA HIS A 148 4.05 -9.63 19.48
C HIS A 148 4.55 -8.21 19.10
N ARG A 149 3.91 -7.13 19.59
CA ARG A 149 4.26 -5.72 19.26
C ARG A 149 4.41 -4.83 20.50
N TRP A 150 4.66 -5.41 21.67
CA TRP A 150 4.74 -4.66 22.94
C TRP A 150 5.78 -3.52 22.92
N ARG A 151 6.89 -3.67 22.17
CA ARG A 151 7.93 -2.63 22.01
C ARG A 151 7.42 -1.40 21.26
N GLN A 152 6.62 -1.60 20.22
CA GLN A 152 5.97 -0.50 19.51
C GLN A 152 4.96 0.16 20.43
N GLY A 153 4.18 -0.62 21.20
CA GLY A 153 3.29 -0.08 22.24
C GLY A 153 4.02 0.83 23.21
N LEU A 154 5.15 0.37 23.76
CA LEU A 154 5.98 1.13 24.68
C LEU A 154 6.47 2.46 24.10
N LEU A 155 6.96 2.46 22.86
CA LEU A 155 7.38 3.69 22.18
C LEU A 155 6.21 4.66 22.00
N HIS A 156 5.04 4.18 21.61
CA HIS A 156 3.86 5.03 21.43
C HIS A 156 3.39 5.65 22.75
N GLY A 157 3.39 4.88 23.85
CA GLY A 157 3.07 5.44 25.16
C GLY A 157 4.08 6.45 25.65
N ALA A 158 5.37 6.21 25.40
CA ALA A 158 6.40 7.20 25.72
C ALA A 158 6.21 8.50 24.94
N VAL A 159 5.91 8.42 23.65
CA VAL A 159 5.63 9.60 22.83
C VAL A 159 4.39 10.36 23.33
N ASP A 160 3.33 9.64 23.70
CA ASP A 160 2.10 10.23 24.23
C ASP A 160 2.37 10.98 25.55
N ILE A 161 3.08 10.36 26.50
CA ILE A 161 3.49 11.00 27.77
C ILE A 161 4.29 12.29 27.54
N LEU A 162 5.24 12.30 26.60
CA LEU A 162 6.01 13.50 26.25
C LEU A 162 5.12 14.57 25.61
N GLY A 163 4.18 14.16 24.76
CA GLY A 163 3.17 15.05 24.17
C GLY A 163 2.29 15.71 25.23
N ILE A 164 1.79 14.93 26.20
CA ILE A 164 1.01 15.43 27.35
C ILE A 164 1.83 16.46 28.15
N GLY A 165 3.10 16.17 28.40
CA GLY A 165 4.01 17.10 29.09
C GLY A 165 4.19 18.41 28.34
N ALA A 166 4.39 18.34 27.02
CA ALA A 166 4.52 19.54 26.19
C ALA A 166 3.26 20.40 26.18
N ALA A 167 2.07 19.79 26.09
CA ALA A 167 0.80 20.51 26.18
C ALA A 167 0.55 21.08 27.59
N ALA A 168 0.96 20.36 28.64
CA ALA A 168 0.88 20.86 30.02
C ALA A 168 1.75 22.12 30.23
N LEU A 169 2.94 22.17 29.63
CA LEU A 169 3.80 23.35 29.66
C LEU A 169 3.17 24.55 28.96
N VAL A 170 2.42 24.32 27.87
CA VAL A 170 1.65 25.38 27.22
C VAL A 170 0.61 25.94 28.17
N LEU A 171 -0.24 25.09 28.77
CA LEU A 171 -1.27 25.52 29.72
C LEU A 171 -0.65 26.27 30.92
N ALA A 172 0.45 25.75 31.46
CA ALA A 172 1.16 26.40 32.56
C ALA A 172 1.72 27.78 32.18
N ALA A 173 2.11 28.01 30.91
CA ALA A 173 2.56 29.31 30.45
C ALA A 173 1.44 30.36 30.39
N PHE A 174 0.17 29.94 30.27
CA PHE A 174 -1.00 30.80 30.42
C PHE A 174 -1.46 30.95 31.87
N GLY A 175 -0.82 30.23 32.80
CA GLY A 175 -1.15 30.23 34.23
C GLY A 175 -2.15 29.15 34.65
N ASP A 176 -2.57 28.29 33.73
CA ASP A 176 -3.51 27.20 34.01
C ASP A 176 -2.76 25.91 34.39
N VAL A 177 -2.79 25.58 35.68
CA VAL A 177 -2.25 24.33 36.22
C VAL A 177 -3.38 23.57 36.90
N ALA A 178 -4.08 22.74 36.11
CA ALA A 178 -5.13 21.88 36.63
C ALA A 178 -4.54 20.77 37.51
N THR A 179 -5.24 20.47 38.61
CA THR A 179 -4.99 19.31 39.47
C THR A 179 -6.30 18.58 39.74
N VAL A 180 -6.24 17.40 40.37
CA VAL A 180 -7.46 16.67 40.73
C VAL A 180 -8.31 17.46 41.75
N GLU A 181 -7.66 18.15 42.69
CA GLU A 181 -8.32 18.97 43.70
C GLU A 181 -8.88 20.27 43.11
N SER A 182 -8.12 20.89 42.20
CA SER A 182 -8.49 22.15 41.54
C SER A 182 -8.63 21.95 40.03
N PRO A 183 -9.71 21.29 39.57
CA PRO A 183 -9.89 21.02 38.15
C PRO A 183 -10.20 22.29 37.36
N TRP A 184 -9.66 22.41 36.15
CA TRP A 184 -9.94 23.54 35.26
C TRP A 184 -11.29 23.33 34.55
N ARG A 185 -12.36 23.64 35.27
CA ARG A 185 -13.72 23.36 34.84
C ARG A 185 -14.16 24.26 33.68
N PRO A 186 -14.85 23.71 32.65
CA PRO A 186 -15.35 24.49 31.52
C PRO A 186 -16.31 25.60 31.85
N LEU A 187 -16.98 25.54 33.02
CA LEU A 187 -17.85 26.60 33.49
C LEU A 187 -17.09 27.93 33.71
N HIS A 188 -15.79 27.86 33.98
CA HIS A 188 -14.92 29.03 34.18
C HIS A 188 -14.19 29.44 32.89
N TRP A 189 -14.38 28.73 31.79
CA TRP A 189 -13.72 29.05 30.52
C TRP A 189 -14.37 30.28 29.90
N GLY A 190 -13.61 31.38 29.84
CA GLY A 190 -13.95 32.54 29.02
C GLY A 190 -13.55 32.35 27.56
N ILE A 191 -13.75 33.39 26.74
CA ILE A 191 -13.30 33.40 25.33
C ILE A 191 -11.77 33.18 25.23
N GLY A 192 -11.01 33.58 26.25
CA GLY A 192 -9.56 33.38 26.34
C GLY A 192 -9.12 31.91 26.43
N ALA A 193 -9.97 31.01 26.93
CA ALA A 193 -9.63 29.58 27.02
C ALA A 193 -9.60 28.90 25.64
N VAL A 194 -10.27 29.46 24.63
CA VAL A 194 -10.31 28.90 23.27
C VAL A 194 -8.91 28.82 22.64
N PRO A 195 -8.14 29.92 22.53
CA PRO A 195 -6.78 29.84 22.00
C PRO A 195 -5.84 28.97 22.85
N GLU A 196 -6.02 28.92 24.18
CA GLU A 196 -5.22 28.08 25.08
C GLU A 196 -5.43 26.58 24.81
N VAL A 197 -6.70 26.14 24.77
CA VAL A 197 -7.07 24.75 24.45
C VAL A 197 -6.60 24.36 23.06
N LEU A 198 -6.80 25.24 22.07
CA LEU A 198 -6.36 25.01 20.69
C LEU A 198 -4.83 24.88 20.60
N LEU A 199 -4.09 25.76 21.26
CA LEU A 199 -2.64 25.74 21.23
C LEU A 199 -2.09 24.50 21.95
N ALA A 200 -2.63 24.13 23.11
CA ALA A 200 -2.23 22.93 23.84
C ALA A 200 -2.47 21.67 22.99
N ALA A 201 -3.65 21.54 22.36
CA ALA A 201 -3.96 20.42 21.47
C ALA A 201 -3.04 20.39 20.23
N CYS A 202 -2.78 21.54 19.62
CA CYS A 202 -1.84 21.64 18.49
C CYS A 202 -0.42 21.22 18.88
N VAL A 203 0.09 21.68 20.02
CA VAL A 203 1.43 21.32 20.51
C VAL A 203 1.52 19.83 20.83
N TYR A 204 0.51 19.26 21.51
CA TYR A 204 0.43 17.82 21.74
C TYR A 204 0.54 17.04 20.43
N LEU A 205 -0.22 17.43 19.41
CA LEU A 205 -0.21 16.75 18.12
C LEU A 205 1.13 16.94 17.39
N LEU A 206 1.68 18.15 17.35
CA LEU A 206 2.96 18.41 16.68
C LEU A 206 4.10 17.60 17.31
N VAL A 207 4.19 17.59 18.64
CA VAL A 207 5.24 16.86 19.38
C VAL A 207 5.10 15.35 19.16
N THR A 208 3.89 14.81 19.33
CA THR A 208 3.68 13.36 19.13
C THR A 208 3.98 12.93 17.70
N ARG A 209 3.61 13.75 16.70
CA ARG A 209 3.93 13.49 15.29
C ARG A 209 5.41 13.57 15.00
N PHE A 210 6.06 14.63 15.47
CA PHE A 210 7.49 14.81 15.28
C PHE A 210 8.29 13.68 15.89
N LEU A 211 7.98 13.27 17.13
CA LEU A 211 8.68 12.18 17.81
C LEU A 211 8.46 10.83 17.14
N LEU A 212 7.23 10.52 16.70
CA LEU A 212 6.97 9.30 15.93
C LEU A 212 7.72 9.31 14.61
N TRP A 213 7.68 10.44 13.89
CA TRP A 213 8.43 10.60 12.64
C TRP A 213 9.93 10.42 12.88
N TYR A 214 10.51 11.09 13.88
CA TYR A 214 11.93 11.00 14.21
C TYR A 214 12.35 9.57 14.61
N ALA A 215 11.52 8.89 15.39
CA ALA A 215 11.77 7.51 15.80
C ALA A 215 11.66 6.50 14.63
N HIS A 216 10.90 6.80 13.58
CA HIS A 216 10.81 5.96 12.37
C HIS A 216 11.84 6.34 11.31
N ALA A 217 12.07 7.63 11.07
CA ALA A 217 13.05 8.14 10.11
C ALA A 217 14.48 7.71 10.47
N SER A 218 14.80 7.63 11.77
CA SER A 218 16.07 7.09 12.25
C SER A 218 16.24 5.58 11.99
N GLN A 219 15.17 4.85 11.67
CA GLN A 219 15.21 3.43 11.29
C GLN A 219 15.33 3.25 9.77
N SER A 220 14.77 4.16 8.97
CA SER A 220 14.76 4.06 7.51
C SER A 220 15.91 4.79 6.82
N GLY A 221 16.62 5.68 7.52
CA GLY A 221 17.75 6.44 6.92
C GLY A 221 17.34 7.43 5.82
N GLN A 222 16.04 7.59 5.55
CA GLN A 222 15.48 8.37 4.45
C GLN A 222 14.20 9.08 4.89
N LEU A 223 13.93 10.24 4.26
CA LEU A 223 12.73 11.06 4.45
C LEU A 223 11.60 10.49 3.59
N PRO A 224 10.49 10.00 4.17
CA PRO A 224 9.39 9.47 3.35
C PRO A 224 8.63 10.59 2.65
N THR A 225 8.67 10.61 1.31
CA THR A 225 7.88 11.51 0.45
C THR A 225 6.37 11.27 0.46
N VAL A 226 5.91 10.27 1.22
CA VAL A 226 4.50 10.02 1.57
C VAL A 226 3.92 11.10 2.53
N ALA A 227 4.69 12.15 2.84
CA ALA A 227 4.34 13.19 3.80
C ALA A 227 3.02 13.91 3.47
N ARG A 228 2.72 14.24 2.19
CA ARG A 228 1.59 15.13 1.88
C ARG A 228 0.21 14.48 2.13
N THR A 229 0.02 13.23 1.71
CA THR A 229 -1.24 12.49 1.96
C THR A 229 -1.34 11.99 3.41
N ALA A 230 -0.21 11.78 4.08
CA ALA A 230 -0.17 11.54 5.52
C ALA A 230 -0.59 12.80 6.32
N LEU A 231 -0.10 13.99 5.95
CA LEU A 231 -0.41 15.26 6.59
C LEU A 231 -1.89 15.64 6.50
N LEU A 232 -2.52 15.50 5.33
CA LEU A 232 -3.96 15.79 5.16
C LEU A 232 -4.86 14.88 5.99
N ARG A 233 -4.52 13.60 6.11
CA ARG A 233 -5.26 12.68 6.98
C ARG A 233 -5.02 13.00 8.45
N GLN A 234 -3.81 13.39 8.82
CA GLN A 234 -3.47 13.75 10.19
C GLN A 234 -4.13 15.07 10.63
N SER A 235 -4.30 16.04 9.74
CA SER A 235 -5.01 17.29 10.05
C SER A 235 -6.50 17.06 10.27
N LEU A 236 -7.13 16.11 9.54
CA LEU A 236 -8.53 15.73 9.81
C LEU A 236 -8.70 15.15 11.22
N VAL A 237 -7.77 14.28 11.64
CA VAL A 237 -7.75 13.71 12.99
C VAL A 237 -7.54 14.80 14.04
N ALA A 238 -6.62 15.72 13.77
CA ALA A 238 -6.35 16.86 14.65
C ALA A 238 -7.61 17.68 14.93
N VAL A 239 -8.36 18.03 13.88
CA VAL A 239 -9.61 18.80 13.98
C VAL A 239 -10.67 18.04 14.78
N ALA A 240 -10.84 16.73 14.53
CA ALA A 240 -11.80 15.91 15.26
C ALA A 240 -11.45 15.79 16.76
N LEU A 241 -10.16 15.62 17.09
CA LEU A 241 -9.67 15.57 18.46
C LEU A 241 -9.89 16.91 19.19
N ILE A 242 -9.58 18.03 18.52
CA ILE A 242 -9.81 19.38 19.04
C ILE A 242 -11.29 19.63 19.34
N GLY A 243 -12.20 19.13 18.52
CA GLY A 243 -13.64 19.31 18.73
C GLY A 243 -14.22 18.45 19.85
N ILE A 244 -13.80 17.18 19.96
CA ILE A 244 -14.37 16.24 20.94
C ILE A 244 -13.84 16.50 22.36
N THR A 245 -12.57 16.89 22.49
CA THR A 245 -11.90 17.10 23.78
C THR A 245 -12.64 18.05 24.73
N PRO A 246 -12.99 19.30 24.35
CA PRO A 246 -13.71 20.22 25.24
C PRO A 246 -15.12 19.73 25.56
N LEU A 247 -15.76 19.00 24.65
CA LEU A 247 -17.09 18.44 24.87
C LEU A 247 -17.07 17.33 25.95
N ILE A 248 -16.05 16.47 25.93
CA ILE A 248 -15.79 15.52 27.02
C ILE A 248 -15.57 16.27 28.34
N CYS A 249 -14.81 17.38 28.33
CA CYS A 249 -14.56 18.16 29.55
C CYS A 249 -15.85 18.73 30.16
N VAL A 250 -16.76 19.24 29.32
CA VAL A 250 -18.07 19.79 29.75
C VAL A 250 -18.92 18.68 30.37
N VAL A 251 -19.03 17.53 29.70
CA VAL A 251 -19.86 16.42 30.21
C VAL A 251 -19.28 15.82 31.47
N ALA A 252 -17.96 15.65 31.56
CA ALA A 252 -17.27 15.21 32.76
C ALA A 252 -17.55 16.12 33.97
N SER A 253 -17.67 17.44 33.73
CA SER A 253 -17.89 18.42 34.79
C SER A 253 -19.35 18.54 35.23
N VAL A 254 -20.31 18.38 34.31
CA VAL A 254 -21.74 18.62 34.58
C VAL A 254 -22.50 17.32 34.84
N MET A 255 -22.28 16.27 34.05
CA MET A 255 -22.95 14.98 34.17
C MET A 255 -21.99 13.81 33.88
N PRO A 256 -21.05 13.51 34.79
CA PRO A 256 -19.99 12.53 34.53
C PRO A 256 -20.51 11.14 34.18
N ILE A 257 -21.70 10.75 34.65
CA ILE A 257 -22.34 9.46 34.32
C ILE A 257 -22.60 9.26 32.82
N LEU A 258 -22.63 10.33 32.03
CA LEU A 258 -22.80 10.28 30.58
C LEU A 258 -21.48 10.12 29.81
N LEU A 259 -20.31 10.20 30.48
CA LEU A 259 -19.01 10.06 29.82
C LEU A 259 -18.85 8.78 28.99
N PRO A 260 -19.30 7.59 29.44
CA PRO A 260 -19.19 6.38 28.62
C PRO A 260 -19.88 6.48 27.26
N LEU A 261 -20.86 7.38 27.08
CA LEU A 261 -21.53 7.60 25.80
C LEU A 261 -20.57 8.15 24.73
N PHE A 262 -19.48 8.83 25.12
CA PHE A 262 -18.43 9.26 24.20
C PHE A 262 -17.64 8.10 23.58
N ALA A 263 -17.77 6.88 24.11
CA ALA A 263 -17.22 5.71 23.44
C ALA A 263 -17.74 5.60 22.00
N VAL A 264 -19.02 5.90 21.76
CA VAL A 264 -19.62 5.81 20.42
C VAL A 264 -18.94 6.75 19.40
N PRO A 265 -18.88 8.08 19.60
CA PRO A 265 -18.20 8.98 18.65
C PRO A 265 -16.69 8.72 18.57
N LEU A 266 -16.02 8.33 19.65
CA LEU A 266 -14.59 8.00 19.62
C LEU A 266 -14.31 6.73 18.80
N ILE A 267 -15.12 5.69 18.98
CA ILE A 267 -15.06 4.46 18.19
C ILE A 267 -15.42 4.72 16.73
N ALA A 268 -16.45 5.55 16.47
CA ALA A 268 -16.85 5.92 15.13
C ALA A 268 -15.74 6.70 14.41
N LEU A 269 -15.05 7.61 15.09
CA LEU A 269 -13.90 8.33 14.56
C LEU A 269 -12.77 7.36 14.16
N ASP A 270 -12.35 6.48 15.07
CA ASP A 270 -11.30 5.48 14.80
C ASP A 270 -11.70 4.54 13.65
N SER A 271 -12.97 4.08 13.64
CA SER A 271 -13.49 3.19 12.61
C SER A 271 -13.54 3.88 11.25
N THR A 272 -13.96 5.14 11.18
CA THR A 272 -14.05 5.90 9.91
C THR A 272 -12.67 6.11 9.30
N LEU A 273 -11.69 6.46 10.13
CA LEU A 273 -10.30 6.64 9.70
C LEU A 273 -9.68 5.34 9.20
N TRP A 274 -9.98 4.23 9.89
CA TRP A 274 -9.54 2.91 9.46
C TRP A 274 -10.18 2.53 8.11
N ILE A 275 -11.50 2.69 7.96
CA ILE A 275 -12.20 2.41 6.70
C ILE A 275 -11.61 3.25 5.55
N ALA A 276 -11.37 4.54 5.79
CA ALA A 276 -10.78 5.43 4.79
C ALA A 276 -9.39 4.96 4.35
N ARG A 277 -8.55 4.48 5.28
CA ARG A 277 -7.23 3.92 4.94
C ARG A 277 -7.32 2.58 4.24
N ALA A 278 -8.14 1.66 4.74
CA ALA A 278 -8.34 0.36 4.13
C ALA A 278 -8.81 0.52 2.67
N ARG A 279 -9.76 1.43 2.42
CA ARG A 279 -10.20 1.78 1.06
C ARG A 279 -9.07 2.36 0.22
N ALA A 280 -8.25 3.25 0.78
CA ALA A 280 -7.12 3.82 0.06
C ALA A 280 -6.06 2.76 -0.29
N GLU A 281 -5.79 1.80 0.60
CA GLU A 281 -4.86 0.69 0.34
C GLU A 281 -5.42 -0.30 -0.69
N GLU A 282 -6.72 -0.60 -0.61
CA GLU A 282 -7.40 -1.49 -1.56
C GLU A 282 -7.45 -0.87 -2.96
N GLN A 283 -7.63 0.46 -3.06
CA GLN A 283 -7.52 1.22 -4.30
C GLN A 283 -6.13 1.18 -4.93
N LEU A 284 -5.10 0.80 -4.18
CA LEU A 284 -3.71 0.67 -4.66
C LEU A 284 -3.36 -0.78 -5.04
N ARG A 285 -4.32 -1.71 -4.99
CA ARG A 285 -4.14 -3.11 -5.36
C ARG A 285 -5.05 -3.50 -6.52
N ASP A 286 -4.61 -4.48 -7.29
CA ASP A 286 -5.42 -5.17 -8.27
C ASP A 286 -6.37 -6.15 -7.56
N PRO A 287 -7.70 -6.06 -7.77
CA PRO A 287 -8.68 -6.85 -7.03
C PRO A 287 -8.63 -8.35 -7.34
N LEU A 288 -8.09 -8.74 -8.51
CA LEU A 288 -7.96 -10.14 -8.89
C LEU A 288 -6.71 -10.76 -8.24
N THR A 289 -5.54 -10.20 -8.49
CA THR A 289 -4.25 -10.81 -8.11
C THR A 289 -3.79 -10.43 -6.71
N GLY A 290 -4.32 -9.34 -6.13
CA GLY A 290 -3.86 -8.77 -4.86
C GLY A 290 -2.49 -8.10 -4.93
N LEU A 291 -1.83 -8.11 -6.11
CA LEU A 291 -0.63 -7.32 -6.36
C LEU A 291 -0.96 -5.83 -6.33
N PRO A 292 0.02 -4.97 -6.03
CA PRO A 292 -0.10 -3.54 -6.27
C PRO A 292 -0.54 -3.22 -7.71
N ASN A 293 -1.27 -2.11 -7.88
CA ASN A 293 -1.71 -1.65 -9.19
C ASN A 293 -0.74 -0.63 -9.81
N ARG A 294 -1.09 -0.13 -10.99
CA ARG A 294 -0.31 0.89 -11.71
C ARG A 294 -0.06 2.16 -10.89
N GLN A 295 -1.05 2.65 -10.14
CA GLN A 295 -0.89 3.86 -9.34
C GLN A 295 0.17 3.65 -8.26
N TRP A 296 0.08 2.54 -7.52
CA TRP A 296 1.05 2.20 -6.49
C TRP A 296 2.47 2.09 -7.06
N LEU A 297 2.64 1.45 -8.22
CA LEU A 297 3.94 1.30 -8.87
C LEU A 297 4.57 2.66 -9.19
N LEU A 298 3.79 3.60 -9.73
CA LEU A 298 4.29 4.93 -10.07
C LEU A 298 4.70 5.71 -8.82
N GLU A 299 3.86 5.71 -7.77
CA GLU A 299 4.18 6.35 -6.48
C GLU A 299 5.47 5.77 -5.90
N ARG A 300 5.62 4.45 -5.95
CA ARG A 300 6.77 3.76 -5.40
C ARG A 300 8.05 3.97 -6.22
N THR A 301 7.91 4.05 -7.54
CA THR A 301 9.02 4.38 -8.44
C THR A 301 9.53 5.79 -8.15
N TRP A 302 8.64 6.77 -7.96
CA TRP A 302 9.05 8.13 -7.56
C TRP A 302 9.89 8.14 -6.29
N THR A 303 9.45 7.46 -5.23
CA THR A 303 10.25 7.35 -4.00
C THR A 303 11.60 6.69 -4.25
N ALA A 304 11.65 5.61 -5.05
CA ALA A 304 12.91 4.93 -5.36
C ALA A 304 13.86 5.78 -6.22
N LEU A 305 13.35 6.72 -7.02
CA LEU A 305 14.17 7.67 -7.78
C LEU A 305 14.80 8.73 -6.87
N GLU A 306 14.02 9.30 -5.95
CA GLU A 306 14.51 10.26 -4.96
C GLU A 306 15.60 9.64 -4.06
N ASP A 307 15.40 8.39 -3.63
CA ASP A 307 16.38 7.64 -2.85
C ASP A 307 17.68 7.39 -3.65
N ALA A 308 17.54 7.09 -4.94
CA ALA A 308 18.65 6.84 -5.83
C ALA A 308 19.47 8.11 -6.14
N GLU A 309 18.82 9.26 -6.29
CA GLU A 309 19.51 10.55 -6.43
C GLU A 309 20.36 10.89 -5.19
N GLY A 310 19.81 10.68 -3.99
CA GLY A 310 20.51 10.97 -2.74
C GLY A 310 21.71 10.06 -2.45
N THR A 311 21.69 8.82 -2.97
CA THR A 311 22.73 7.81 -2.72
C THR A 311 23.64 7.54 -3.91
N GLY A 312 23.32 8.08 -5.09
CA GLY A 312 24.02 7.80 -6.34
C GLY A 312 23.79 6.38 -6.87
N THR A 313 22.75 5.69 -6.41
CA THR A 313 22.40 4.34 -6.91
C THR A 313 21.56 4.41 -8.18
N ARG A 314 21.30 3.27 -8.81
CA ARG A 314 20.43 3.15 -9.97
C ARG A 314 19.14 2.45 -9.59
N THR A 315 18.05 2.82 -10.25
CA THR A 315 16.73 2.21 -10.09
C THR A 315 16.30 1.65 -11.45
N ALA A 316 15.75 0.45 -11.49
CA ALA A 316 15.31 -0.16 -12.74
C ALA A 316 13.84 -0.56 -12.69
N LEU A 317 13.17 -0.42 -13.83
CA LEU A 317 11.80 -0.83 -14.03
C LEU A 317 11.74 -1.87 -15.15
N VAL A 318 11.10 -2.99 -14.86
CA VAL A 318 10.86 -4.08 -15.82
C VAL A 318 9.37 -4.15 -16.09
N LEU A 319 8.96 -4.02 -17.35
CA LEU A 319 7.60 -4.27 -17.78
C LEU A 319 7.52 -5.65 -18.43
N ILE A 320 6.48 -6.42 -18.15
CA ILE A 320 6.30 -7.81 -18.60
C ILE A 320 4.88 -7.97 -19.14
N ASP A 321 4.75 -8.57 -20.32
CA ASP A 321 3.47 -8.93 -20.95
C ASP A 321 3.45 -10.45 -21.20
N LEU A 322 2.31 -11.09 -20.91
CA LEU A 322 2.10 -12.51 -21.20
C LEU A 322 1.69 -12.70 -22.66
N ASP A 323 2.55 -13.33 -23.45
CA ASP A 323 2.31 -13.51 -24.86
C ASP A 323 1.13 -14.45 -25.11
N ARG A 324 0.23 -14.02 -26.01
CA ARG A 324 -0.96 -14.77 -26.43
C ARG A 324 -1.94 -15.10 -25.31
N PHE A 325 -1.93 -14.37 -24.19
CA PHE A 325 -2.93 -14.54 -23.12
C PHE A 325 -4.38 -14.46 -23.65
N ARG A 326 -4.65 -13.58 -24.62
CA ARG A 326 -5.95 -13.50 -25.30
C ARG A 326 -6.39 -14.84 -25.91
N ALA A 327 -5.49 -15.60 -26.53
CA ALA A 327 -5.82 -16.90 -27.12
C ALA A 327 -6.22 -17.92 -26.04
N VAL A 328 -5.63 -17.84 -24.84
CA VAL A 328 -6.05 -18.65 -23.69
C VAL A 328 -7.48 -18.30 -23.28
N ASN A 329 -7.80 -17.01 -23.15
CA ASN A 329 -9.16 -16.57 -22.83
C ASN A 329 -10.18 -17.00 -23.87
N ASP A 330 -9.84 -16.86 -25.15
CA ASP A 330 -10.72 -17.22 -26.26
C ASP A 330 -10.98 -18.75 -26.33
N THR A 331 -10.04 -19.57 -25.83
CA THR A 331 -10.12 -21.04 -25.89
C THR A 331 -10.71 -21.67 -24.62
N LEU A 332 -10.27 -21.21 -23.44
CA LEU A 332 -10.59 -21.80 -22.14
C LEU A 332 -11.57 -20.95 -21.31
N GLY A 333 -11.91 -19.75 -21.79
CA GLY A 333 -12.79 -18.80 -21.13
C GLY A 333 -12.08 -17.91 -20.10
N HIS A 334 -12.74 -16.80 -19.75
CA HIS A 334 -12.17 -15.78 -18.86
C HIS A 334 -11.85 -16.29 -17.45
N LEU A 335 -12.64 -17.22 -16.90
CA LEU A 335 -12.37 -17.78 -15.57
C LEU A 335 -11.04 -18.56 -15.53
N ALA A 336 -10.68 -19.23 -16.62
CA ALA A 336 -9.40 -19.91 -16.75
C ALA A 336 -8.26 -18.88 -16.86
N GLY A 337 -8.47 -17.80 -17.60
CA GLY A 337 -7.57 -16.64 -17.65
C GLY A 337 -7.31 -16.01 -16.29
N ASP A 338 -8.36 -15.83 -15.48
CA ASP A 338 -8.25 -15.25 -14.14
C ASP A 338 -7.43 -16.15 -13.21
N ARG A 339 -7.66 -17.46 -13.25
CA ARG A 339 -6.86 -18.45 -12.51
C ARG A 339 -5.41 -18.45 -12.98
N LEU A 340 -5.18 -18.31 -14.28
CA LEU A 340 -3.84 -18.20 -14.84
C LEU A 340 -3.12 -16.95 -14.32
N LEU A 341 -3.79 -15.79 -14.32
CA LEU A 341 -3.24 -14.53 -13.78
C LEU A 341 -2.90 -14.65 -12.30
N LEU A 342 -3.74 -15.34 -11.50
CA LEU A 342 -3.46 -15.63 -10.10
C LEU A 342 -2.18 -16.48 -9.92
N GLN A 343 -2.00 -17.52 -10.75
CA GLN A 343 -0.78 -18.35 -10.70
C GLN A 343 0.46 -17.57 -11.14
N ILE A 344 0.36 -16.75 -12.18
CA ILE A 344 1.44 -15.88 -12.64
C ILE A 344 1.84 -14.87 -11.56
N ALA A 345 0.86 -14.26 -10.90
CA ALA A 345 1.11 -13.32 -9.81
C ALA A 345 1.87 -13.97 -8.64
N GLU A 346 1.48 -15.19 -8.23
CA GLU A 346 2.19 -15.90 -7.16
C GLU A 346 3.60 -16.31 -7.58
N ARG A 347 3.78 -16.81 -8.82
CA ARG A 347 5.11 -17.13 -9.35
C ARG A 347 6.02 -15.92 -9.42
N LEU A 348 5.51 -14.80 -9.92
CA LEU A 348 6.25 -13.56 -9.96
C LEU A 348 6.71 -13.19 -8.56
N ARG A 349 5.81 -13.23 -7.56
CA ARG A 349 6.12 -12.91 -6.16
C ARG A 349 7.19 -13.82 -5.57
N LEU A 350 7.17 -15.11 -5.88
CA LEU A 350 8.17 -16.08 -5.40
C LEU A 350 9.53 -15.91 -6.09
N ALA A 351 9.55 -15.45 -7.33
CA ALA A 351 10.76 -15.23 -8.12
C ALA A 351 11.42 -13.86 -7.89
N LEU A 352 10.76 -12.95 -7.16
CA LEU A 352 11.29 -11.60 -6.91
C LEU A 352 12.60 -11.64 -6.11
N PRO A 353 13.63 -10.90 -6.55
CA PRO A 353 14.81 -10.69 -5.73
C PRO A 353 14.47 -9.83 -4.50
N ARG A 354 15.34 -9.89 -3.48
CA ARG A 354 15.13 -9.12 -2.24
C ARG A 354 15.04 -7.63 -2.53
N GLY A 355 14.01 -6.99 -1.96
CA GLY A 355 13.75 -5.56 -2.12
C GLY A 355 13.05 -5.17 -3.42
N ALA A 356 12.87 -6.11 -4.36
CA ALA A 356 12.06 -5.86 -5.56
C ALA A 356 10.57 -5.96 -5.27
N GLU A 357 9.78 -5.22 -6.04
CA GLU A 357 8.34 -5.07 -5.84
C GLU A 357 7.62 -5.28 -7.17
N ALA A 358 6.63 -6.17 -7.19
CA ALA A 358 5.81 -6.45 -8.38
C ALA A 358 4.49 -5.69 -8.34
N ALA A 359 3.95 -5.36 -9.51
CA ALA A 359 2.62 -4.78 -9.70
C ALA A 359 1.95 -5.38 -10.94
N ARG A 360 0.61 -5.33 -11.00
CA ARG A 360 -0.17 -5.61 -12.20
C ARG A 360 -0.72 -4.31 -12.75
N LEU A 361 -0.46 -4.02 -14.02
CA LEU A 361 -0.91 -2.76 -14.65
C LEU A 361 -2.33 -2.85 -15.20
N GLY A 362 -2.75 -4.05 -15.58
CA GLY A 362 -4.05 -4.35 -16.15
C GLY A 362 -3.92 -5.47 -17.18
N GLY A 363 -5.01 -6.19 -17.46
CA GLY A 363 -4.98 -7.28 -18.44
C GLY A 363 -3.93 -8.33 -18.10
N ASP A 364 -3.01 -8.56 -19.03
CA ASP A 364 -1.86 -9.46 -18.99
C ASP A 364 -0.52 -8.78 -18.68
N GLU A 365 -0.54 -7.48 -18.34
CA GLU A 365 0.66 -6.70 -18.07
C GLU A 365 1.03 -6.66 -16.58
N PHE A 366 2.28 -7.01 -16.30
CA PHE A 366 2.92 -6.96 -15.00
C PHE A 366 4.13 -6.04 -15.04
N ALA A 367 4.52 -5.52 -13.89
CA ALA A 367 5.73 -4.72 -13.76
C ALA A 367 6.50 -5.13 -12.51
N VAL A 368 7.81 -4.95 -12.55
CA VAL A 368 8.71 -5.14 -11.41
C VAL A 368 9.60 -3.92 -11.26
N LEU A 369 9.52 -3.30 -10.09
CA LEU A 369 10.44 -2.26 -9.65
C LEU A 369 11.63 -2.91 -8.95
N LEU A 370 12.83 -2.51 -9.35
CA LEU A 370 14.10 -2.79 -8.69
C LEU A 370 14.59 -1.47 -8.07
N PRO A 371 14.31 -1.19 -6.78
CA PRO A 371 14.68 0.07 -6.13
C PRO A 371 16.19 0.32 -6.08
N THR A 372 16.98 -0.74 -6.21
CA THR A 372 18.43 -0.66 -6.33
C THR A 372 18.91 -1.67 -7.36
N ALA A 373 19.67 -1.18 -8.34
CA ALA A 373 20.30 -1.98 -9.37
C ALA A 373 21.78 -1.60 -9.49
N ASP A 374 22.67 -2.58 -9.58
CA ASP A 374 24.12 -2.31 -9.72
C ASP A 374 24.44 -1.76 -11.11
N SER A 375 23.72 -2.24 -12.14
CA SER A 375 23.93 -1.89 -13.54
C SER A 375 22.73 -2.28 -14.39
N THR A 376 22.68 -1.73 -15.61
CA THR A 376 21.69 -2.10 -16.63
C THR A 376 21.74 -3.59 -16.97
N THR A 377 22.95 -4.17 -17.03
CA THR A 377 23.12 -5.62 -17.24
C THR A 377 22.58 -6.45 -16.08
N SER A 378 22.73 -5.98 -14.83
CA SER A 378 22.17 -6.65 -13.65
C SER A 378 20.65 -6.66 -13.70
N ALA A 379 20.02 -5.51 -14.03
CA ALA A 379 18.58 -5.39 -14.21
C ALA A 379 18.07 -6.30 -15.35
N GLN A 380 18.77 -6.33 -16.49
CA GLN A 380 18.42 -7.22 -17.60
C GLN A 380 18.50 -8.71 -17.21
N ARG A 381 19.50 -9.10 -16.41
CA ARG A 381 19.63 -10.48 -15.91
C ARG A 381 18.46 -10.86 -15.00
N VAL A 382 18.03 -9.94 -14.13
CA VAL A 382 16.82 -10.16 -13.30
C VAL A 382 15.60 -10.33 -14.19
N ALA A 383 15.39 -9.46 -15.19
CA ALA A 383 14.27 -9.57 -16.12
C ALA A 383 14.25 -10.93 -16.85
N ARG A 384 15.41 -11.39 -17.34
CA ARG A 384 15.53 -12.72 -17.99
C ARG A 384 15.19 -13.87 -17.04
N HIS A 385 15.63 -13.80 -15.79
CA HIS A 385 15.27 -14.78 -14.77
C HIS A 385 13.75 -14.81 -14.54
N LEU A 386 13.12 -13.63 -14.37
CA LEU A 386 11.68 -13.54 -14.17
C LEU A 386 10.90 -14.11 -15.37
N VAL A 387 11.26 -13.75 -16.60
CA VAL A 387 10.63 -14.30 -17.81
C VAL A 387 10.78 -15.82 -17.87
N ALA A 388 11.95 -16.37 -17.55
CA ALA A 388 12.16 -17.82 -17.54
C ALA A 388 11.27 -18.54 -16.52
N GLU A 389 11.12 -17.98 -15.31
CA GLU A 389 10.24 -18.53 -14.27
C GLU A 389 8.76 -18.51 -14.68
N LEU A 390 8.32 -17.40 -15.30
CA LEU A 390 6.96 -17.25 -15.80
C LEU A 390 6.66 -18.21 -16.96
N SER A 391 7.65 -18.52 -17.78
CA SER A 391 7.53 -19.47 -18.89
C SER A 391 7.63 -20.94 -18.52
N SER A 392 7.84 -21.27 -17.24
CA SER A 392 7.80 -22.68 -16.80
C SER A 392 6.38 -23.27 -16.92
N PRO A 393 6.21 -24.58 -17.18
CA PRO A 393 4.89 -25.19 -17.36
C PRO A 393 3.95 -24.99 -16.16
N LEU A 394 2.70 -24.61 -16.42
CA LEU A 394 1.63 -24.34 -15.44
C LEU A 394 0.54 -25.41 -15.50
N GLY A 395 0.10 -25.89 -14.35
CA GLY A 395 -1.09 -26.73 -14.27
C GLY A 395 -2.35 -25.89 -14.15
N LEU A 396 -3.21 -25.93 -15.15
CA LEU A 396 -4.50 -25.23 -15.17
C LEU A 396 -5.61 -26.21 -15.52
N ASP A 397 -6.50 -26.50 -14.56
CA ASP A 397 -7.66 -27.39 -14.75
C ASP A 397 -7.33 -28.76 -15.38
N GLY A 398 -6.19 -29.35 -14.99
CA GLY A 398 -5.71 -30.64 -15.49
C GLY A 398 -4.92 -30.57 -16.81
N LEU A 399 -4.79 -29.38 -17.42
CA LEU A 399 -3.96 -29.13 -18.58
C LEU A 399 -2.60 -28.57 -18.16
N THR A 400 -1.55 -28.88 -18.93
CA THR A 400 -0.25 -28.23 -18.79
C THR A 400 -0.12 -27.15 -19.85
N LEU A 401 -0.03 -25.89 -19.42
CA LEU A 401 0.12 -24.72 -20.28
C LEU A 401 1.54 -24.17 -20.19
N VAL A 402 2.08 -23.78 -21.34
CA VAL A 402 3.37 -23.05 -21.42
C VAL A 402 3.06 -21.71 -22.07
N LEU A 403 3.40 -20.63 -21.37
CA LEU A 403 3.19 -19.26 -21.82
C LEU A 403 4.53 -18.59 -22.04
N GLU A 404 4.66 -17.94 -23.17
CA GLU A 404 5.78 -17.04 -23.42
C GLU A 404 5.49 -15.71 -22.69
N ALA A 405 6.55 -15.02 -22.28
CA ALA A 405 6.45 -13.67 -21.74
C ALA A 405 7.52 -12.80 -22.40
N SER A 406 7.15 -11.57 -22.68
CA SER A 406 8.03 -10.56 -23.25
C SER A 406 8.25 -9.46 -22.22
N ALA A 407 9.49 -9.02 -22.03
CA ALA A 407 9.83 -8.00 -21.05
C ALA A 407 10.71 -6.87 -21.61
N GLY A 408 10.47 -5.67 -21.11
CA GLY A 408 11.24 -4.46 -21.40
C GLY A 408 11.86 -3.88 -20.15
N VAL A 409 13.11 -3.43 -20.24
CA VAL A 409 13.87 -2.91 -19.10
C VAL A 409 14.28 -1.46 -19.32
N ALA A 410 13.95 -0.59 -18.36
CA ALA A 410 14.43 0.78 -18.30
C ALA A 410 15.18 1.05 -16.98
N VAL A 411 16.20 1.91 -17.00
CA VAL A 411 17.10 2.14 -15.86
C VAL A 411 17.35 3.63 -15.69
N HIS A 412 17.16 4.12 -14.46
CA HIS A 412 17.56 5.44 -14.02
C HIS A 412 19.03 5.46 -13.61
N PRO A 413 19.79 6.53 -13.93
CA PRO A 413 19.37 7.73 -14.69
C PRO A 413 19.51 7.60 -16.22
N ASP A 414 20.03 6.47 -16.73
CA ASP A 414 20.45 6.35 -18.13
C ASP A 414 19.32 6.54 -19.16
N HIS A 415 18.10 6.07 -18.86
CA HIS A 415 16.99 6.02 -19.82
C HIS A 415 15.91 7.08 -19.55
N ALA A 416 15.73 7.48 -18.29
CA ALA A 416 14.80 8.52 -17.86
C ALA A 416 15.13 9.01 -16.43
N LEU A 417 14.67 10.22 -16.11
CA LEU A 417 14.82 10.86 -14.80
C LEU A 417 13.55 10.79 -13.94
N ASP A 418 12.40 10.50 -14.57
CA ASP A 418 11.08 10.45 -13.94
C ASP A 418 10.42 9.06 -14.09
N ALA A 419 9.46 8.75 -13.21
CA ALA A 419 8.81 7.45 -13.16
C ALA A 419 7.99 7.15 -14.42
N GLU A 420 7.26 8.15 -14.93
CA GLU A 420 6.47 8.05 -16.17
C GLU A 420 7.38 7.82 -17.39
N GLY A 421 8.52 8.50 -17.42
CA GLY A 421 9.59 8.31 -18.38
C GLY A 421 10.10 6.87 -18.37
N LEU A 422 10.47 6.33 -17.20
CA LEU A 422 10.92 4.94 -17.08
C LEU A 422 9.86 3.96 -17.56
N LEU A 423 8.60 4.14 -17.16
CA LEU A 423 7.50 3.27 -17.58
C LEU A 423 7.32 3.30 -19.10
N ARG A 424 7.34 4.48 -19.72
CA ARG A 424 7.25 4.63 -21.17
C ARG A 424 8.43 3.97 -21.89
N ARG A 425 9.65 4.10 -21.37
CA ARG A 425 10.84 3.47 -21.96
C ARG A 425 10.82 1.95 -21.84
N ALA A 426 10.37 1.43 -20.69
CA ALA A 426 10.19 -0.01 -20.48
C ALA A 426 9.13 -0.59 -21.41
N ASP A 427 8.01 0.12 -21.63
CA ASP A 427 6.97 -0.27 -22.59
C ASP A 427 7.50 -0.35 -24.03
N VAL A 428 8.23 0.66 -24.48
CA VAL A 428 8.88 0.66 -25.80
C VAL A 428 9.83 -0.54 -25.96
N ALA A 429 10.62 -0.86 -24.93
CA ALA A 429 11.52 -2.01 -24.95
C ALA A 429 10.74 -3.34 -24.95
N MET A 430 9.67 -3.46 -24.17
CA MET A 430 8.82 -4.65 -24.10
C MET A 430 8.17 -4.94 -25.45
N TYR A 431 7.64 -3.91 -26.10
CA TYR A 431 7.07 -4.03 -27.44
C TYR A 431 8.11 -4.51 -28.47
N GLN A 432 9.35 -4.02 -28.38
CA GLN A 432 10.45 -4.52 -29.22
C GLN A 432 10.74 -5.99 -28.93
N ALA A 433 10.82 -6.39 -27.66
CA ALA A 433 11.02 -7.79 -27.26
C ALA A 433 9.93 -8.71 -27.84
N LYS A 434 8.67 -8.26 -27.81
CA LYS A 434 7.51 -8.98 -28.36
C LYS A 434 7.52 -9.07 -29.88
N ARG A 435 7.89 -7.98 -30.56
CA ARG A 435 7.97 -7.93 -32.03
C ARG A 435 9.10 -8.81 -32.56
N ASP A 436 10.26 -8.72 -31.93
CA ASP A 436 11.49 -9.38 -32.37
C ASP A 436 11.65 -10.78 -31.75
N ARG A 437 10.73 -11.15 -30.83
CA ARG A 437 10.66 -12.44 -30.10
C ARG A 437 11.96 -12.79 -29.38
N THR A 438 12.58 -11.79 -28.77
CA THR A 438 13.83 -11.95 -28.01
C THR A 438 13.58 -12.24 -26.52
N GLY A 439 12.33 -12.11 -26.06
CA GLY A 439 11.91 -12.35 -24.68
C GLY A 439 12.24 -11.21 -23.73
N VAL A 440 13.45 -10.64 -23.79
CA VAL A 440 13.84 -9.48 -22.95
C VAL A 440 14.68 -8.47 -23.72
N GLU A 441 14.23 -7.22 -23.77
CA GLU A 441 14.99 -6.09 -24.33
C GLU A 441 15.23 -5.00 -23.29
N VAL A 442 16.37 -4.32 -23.43
CA VAL A 442 16.67 -3.09 -22.68
C VAL A 442 16.35 -1.91 -23.58
N TYR A 443 15.82 -0.83 -23.01
CA TYR A 443 15.54 0.37 -23.80
C TYR A 443 16.80 0.93 -24.46
N GLU A 444 16.73 1.11 -25.77
CA GLU A 444 17.75 1.78 -26.57
C GLU A 444 17.10 2.92 -27.37
N SER A 445 17.59 4.15 -27.21
CA SER A 445 17.05 5.33 -27.90
C SER A 445 17.07 5.22 -29.43
N LYS A 446 18.05 4.52 -30.00
CA LYS A 446 18.18 4.30 -31.45
C LYS A 446 17.10 3.39 -32.04
N ARG A 447 16.46 2.55 -31.20
CA ARG A 447 15.41 1.60 -31.62
C ARG A 447 14.01 2.12 -31.35
N ASP A 448 13.89 3.29 -30.76
CA ASP A 448 12.61 3.92 -30.46
C ASP A 448 11.92 4.34 -31.77
N SER A 449 11.08 3.45 -32.32
CA SER A 449 10.37 3.67 -33.59
C SER A 449 9.25 4.72 -33.50
N ASN A 450 9.03 5.32 -32.32
CA ASN A 450 8.08 6.40 -32.06
C ASN A 450 8.71 7.79 -32.17
N THR A 451 9.61 7.98 -33.13
CA THR A 451 10.08 9.32 -33.49
C THR A 451 8.91 10.10 -34.13
N PRO A 452 8.69 11.39 -33.80
CA PRO A 452 7.75 12.29 -34.50
C PRO A 452 7.84 12.21 -36.02
N ASP A 453 9.03 11.88 -36.55
CA ASP A 453 9.29 11.58 -37.95
C ASP A 453 8.37 10.55 -38.58
N ARG A 454 7.96 9.50 -37.85
CA ARG A 454 7.10 8.44 -38.41
C ARG A 454 5.64 8.90 -38.53
N LEU A 455 5.16 9.68 -37.56
CA LEU A 455 3.85 10.33 -37.63
C LEU A 455 3.82 11.41 -38.71
N GLY A 456 4.90 12.19 -38.84
CA GLY A 456 5.13 13.09 -39.97
C GLY A 456 5.05 12.35 -41.29
N LEU A 457 5.82 11.26 -41.46
CA LEU A 457 5.85 10.47 -42.69
C LEU A 457 4.50 9.85 -43.07
N LEU A 458 3.69 9.43 -42.09
CA LEU A 458 2.32 8.94 -42.34
C LEU A 458 1.39 10.07 -42.80
N GLY A 459 1.53 11.26 -42.21
CA GLY A 459 0.83 12.46 -42.67
C GLY A 459 1.26 12.91 -44.07
N ASP A 460 2.57 12.85 -44.35
CA ASP A 460 3.16 13.16 -45.65
C ASP A 460 2.71 12.16 -46.72
N LEU A 461 2.67 10.86 -46.42
CA LEU A 461 2.20 9.83 -47.35
C LEU A 461 0.71 10.01 -47.70
N ARG A 462 -0.11 10.39 -46.72
CA ARG A 462 -1.54 10.66 -46.96
C ARG A 462 -1.72 11.88 -47.88
N ARG A 463 -0.99 12.96 -47.62
CA ARG A 463 -0.93 14.13 -48.52
C ARG A 463 -0.44 13.76 -49.91
N ALA A 464 0.60 12.93 -50.02
CA ALA A 464 1.16 12.51 -51.30
C ALA A 464 0.17 11.64 -52.13
N LEU A 465 -0.64 10.80 -51.47
CA LEU A 465 -1.71 10.06 -52.12
C LEU A 465 -2.82 10.99 -52.62
N ASP A 466 -3.23 11.97 -51.82
CA ASP A 466 -4.24 12.97 -52.20
C ASP A 466 -3.73 13.88 -53.35
N ALA A 467 -2.43 14.20 -53.35
CA ALA A 467 -1.75 15.02 -54.36
C ALA A 467 -1.26 14.24 -55.60
N ARG A 468 -1.49 12.92 -55.68
CA ARG A 468 -1.03 12.02 -56.77
C ARG A 468 0.49 12.01 -56.99
N GLU A 469 1.28 12.16 -55.93
CA GLU A 469 2.75 12.14 -55.95
C GLU A 469 3.33 10.72 -55.83
N VAL A 470 2.46 9.70 -55.85
CA VAL A 470 2.83 8.28 -55.80
C VAL A 470 2.74 7.69 -57.20
N GLU A 471 3.85 7.14 -57.69
CA GLU A 471 3.98 6.61 -59.05
C GLU A 471 3.95 5.06 -59.06
N LEU A 472 3.49 4.49 -60.17
CA LEU A 472 3.54 3.05 -60.42
C LEU A 472 4.61 2.74 -61.47
N HIS A 473 5.63 2.00 -61.07
CA HIS A 473 6.59 1.41 -61.99
C HIS A 473 6.13 0.00 -62.36
N TYR A 474 6.47 -0.49 -63.55
CA TYR A 474 6.14 -1.85 -63.96
C TYR A 474 7.40 -2.64 -64.24
N GLN A 475 7.53 -3.81 -63.60
CA GLN A 475 8.63 -4.74 -63.85
C GLN A 475 8.10 -5.95 -64.64
N PRO A 476 8.58 -6.19 -65.87
CA PRO A 476 8.13 -7.34 -66.66
C PRO A 476 8.64 -8.65 -66.06
N LYS A 477 7.77 -9.66 -66.03
CA LYS A 477 8.08 -11.06 -65.75
C LYS A 477 8.19 -11.78 -67.07
N VAL A 478 9.40 -12.17 -67.44
CA VAL A 478 9.69 -12.93 -68.66
C VAL A 478 9.76 -14.42 -68.33
N ARG A 479 9.17 -15.24 -69.20
CA ARG A 479 9.28 -16.71 -69.18
C ARG A 479 10.68 -17.11 -69.65
N PHE A 480 11.08 -18.36 -69.40
CA PHE A 480 12.37 -18.90 -69.83
C PHE A 480 12.56 -18.94 -71.36
N ASP A 481 11.47 -18.79 -72.13
CA ASP A 481 11.49 -18.67 -73.61
C ASP A 481 11.68 -17.22 -74.10
N GLY A 482 11.83 -16.26 -73.17
CA GLY A 482 12.02 -14.84 -73.48
C GLY A 482 10.73 -14.05 -73.69
N GLN A 483 9.55 -14.68 -73.65
CA GLN A 483 8.27 -13.98 -73.79
C GLN A 483 7.81 -13.37 -72.46
N VAL A 484 7.21 -12.17 -72.51
CA VAL A 484 6.65 -11.50 -71.33
C VAL A 484 5.38 -12.22 -70.90
N ALA A 485 5.38 -12.82 -69.70
CA ALA A 485 4.23 -13.48 -69.08
C ALA A 485 3.35 -12.53 -68.26
N GLY A 486 3.86 -11.38 -67.85
CA GLY A 486 3.10 -10.40 -67.09
C GLY A 486 3.94 -9.23 -66.60
N LEU A 487 3.31 -8.30 -65.90
CA LEU A 487 3.94 -7.12 -65.30
C LEU A 487 3.63 -7.08 -63.80
N GLU A 488 4.64 -6.80 -62.98
CA GLU A 488 4.47 -6.48 -61.58
C GLU A 488 4.42 -4.98 -61.38
N ALA A 489 3.33 -4.50 -60.79
CA ALA A 489 3.13 -3.09 -60.49
C ALA A 489 3.80 -2.73 -59.15
N LEU A 490 4.77 -1.84 -59.21
CA LEU A 490 5.64 -1.43 -58.14
C LEU A 490 5.44 0.06 -57.83
N VAL A 491 4.55 0.35 -56.88
CA VAL A 491 4.43 1.65 -56.19
C VAL A 491 5.80 2.21 -55.78
N ARG A 492 6.04 3.49 -56.10
CA ARG A 492 7.20 4.31 -55.77
C ARG A 492 6.72 5.69 -55.30
N TRP A 493 7.40 6.25 -54.31
CA TRP A 493 7.15 7.61 -53.85
C TRP A 493 8.47 8.35 -53.71
N VAL A 494 8.54 9.54 -54.30
CA VAL A 494 9.67 10.46 -54.16
C VAL A 494 9.22 11.56 -53.22
N HIS A 495 9.68 11.49 -51.97
CA HIS A 495 9.34 12.50 -50.97
C HIS A 495 10.10 13.80 -51.28
N PRO A 496 9.45 14.98 -51.22
CA PRO A 496 10.08 16.27 -51.56
C PRO A 496 11.39 16.54 -50.81
N GLU A 497 11.41 16.24 -49.51
CA GLU A 497 12.60 16.45 -48.65
C GLU A 497 13.48 15.20 -48.47
N ARG A 498 12.92 13.98 -48.59
CA ARG A 498 13.63 12.71 -48.26
C ARG A 498 14.07 11.92 -49.48
N GLY A 499 13.76 12.38 -50.69
CA GLY A 499 14.06 11.69 -51.94
C GLY A 499 13.28 10.38 -52.10
N ARG A 500 13.79 9.44 -52.91
CA ARG A 500 13.15 8.12 -53.12
C ARG A 500 13.11 7.32 -51.82
N VAL A 501 11.91 7.10 -51.30
CA VAL A 501 11.71 6.29 -50.09
C VAL A 501 11.78 4.79 -50.46
N PRO A 502 12.76 4.00 -49.96
CA PRO A 502 12.85 2.58 -50.26
C PRO A 502 11.70 1.78 -49.64
N ARG A 503 11.26 0.70 -50.29
CA ARG A 503 10.16 -0.18 -49.83
C ARG A 503 10.40 -0.86 -48.47
N THR A 504 11.62 -0.85 -47.96
CA THR A 504 11.98 -1.51 -46.70
C THR A 504 11.55 -0.76 -45.44
N SER A 505 11.06 0.48 -45.55
CA SER A 505 10.62 1.26 -44.37
C SER A 505 9.12 1.12 -44.03
N SER A 506 8.30 0.44 -44.86
CA SER A 506 6.83 0.47 -44.72
C SER A 506 6.06 -0.85 -44.89
N SER A 507 6.71 -2.02 -44.91
CA SER A 507 5.97 -3.30 -44.90
C SER A 507 6.70 -4.43 -44.16
N PRO A 508 6.04 -5.19 -43.27
CA PRO A 508 6.66 -6.34 -42.61
C PRO A 508 6.84 -7.47 -43.63
N SER A 509 8.07 -7.95 -43.71
CA SER A 509 8.50 -9.04 -44.59
C SER A 509 7.65 -10.30 -44.39
N ARG A 510 6.83 -10.66 -45.38
CA ARG A 510 6.47 -12.07 -45.62
C ARG A 510 7.60 -12.67 -46.46
N SER A 511 8.36 -13.60 -45.90
CA SER A 511 9.29 -14.41 -46.67
C SER A 511 8.52 -15.33 -47.63
N PRO A 512 8.96 -15.51 -48.88
CA PRO A 512 8.55 -16.67 -49.65
C PRO A 512 9.29 -17.90 -49.09
N ARG A 513 8.52 -18.93 -48.69
CA ARG A 513 9.09 -20.28 -48.53
C ARG A 513 9.54 -20.77 -49.90
N ALA A 514 10.76 -21.28 -49.97
CA ALA A 514 11.19 -22.21 -51.01
C ALA A 514 10.57 -23.59 -50.78
#